data_AF-A0A0E9Y2Y7-F1
#
_entry.id   AF-A0A0E9Y2Y7-F1
#
_cell.length_a   1.000
_cell.length_b   1.000
_cell.length_c   1.000
_cell.angle_alpha   90.00
_cell.angle_beta   90.00
_cell.angle_gamma   90.00
#
_symmetry.space_group_name_H-M   'P 1'
#
loop_
_entity.id
_entity.type
_entity.pdbx_description
1 polymer ?
#
loop_
_entity_poly.entity_id
_entity_poly.type
_entity_poly.pdbx_seq_one_letter_code
_entity_poly.pdbx_strand_id
1 'polypeptide(L)' 'PSVSEVIHKSLVQVDEDGTDSEAARANEVPEPAFSIAGDPMDFCVDHPFMFLIKMNDLDVILFLGSVRKP' A
#
# COMPACT_ATOMS: atom_id res chain seq x y z
N PRO A 1 16.34 -37.53 -6.15
CA PRO A 1 15.76 -36.63 -7.18
C PRO A 1 16.09 -35.18 -6.80
N SER A 2 16.66 -34.39 -7.72
CA SER A 2 16.97 -32.97 -7.49
C SER A 2 16.07 -32.09 -8.36
N VAL A 3 15.61 -30.96 -7.81
CA VAL A 3 14.87 -29.95 -8.58
C VAL A 3 15.87 -29.16 -9.41
N SER A 4 15.65 -29.07 -10.72
CA SER A 4 16.57 -28.39 -11.65
C SER A 4 16.20 -26.92 -11.88
N GLU A 5 14.91 -26.57 -11.72
CA GLU A 5 14.40 -25.21 -11.98
C GLU A 5 13.11 -24.96 -11.18
N VAL A 6 12.91 -23.72 -10.74
CA VAL A 6 11.63 -23.21 -10.21
C VAL A 6 11.38 -21.83 -10.80
N ILE A 7 10.27 -21.68 -11.52
CA ILE A 7 9.88 -20.42 -12.15
C ILE A 7 8.75 -19.77 -11.35
N HIS A 8 8.92 -18.52 -10.94
CA HIS A 8 7.90 -17.72 -10.26
C HIS A 8 7.64 -16.43 -11.06
N LYS A 9 6.37 -16.15 -11.37
CA LYS A 9 5.94 -14.95 -12.09
C LYS A 9 4.79 -14.29 -11.33
N SER A 10 4.92 -12.99 -11.09
CA SER A 10 3.92 -12.17 -10.41
C SER A 10 3.72 -10.85 -11.17
N LEU A 11 2.58 -10.20 -10.96
CA LEU A 11 2.23 -8.91 -11.52
C LEU A 11 1.57 -8.08 -10.42
N VAL A 12 2.03 -6.84 -10.26
CA VAL A 12 1.41 -5.83 -9.38
C VAL A 12 1.17 -4.61 -10.26
N GLN A 13 -0.09 -4.18 -10.33
CA GLN A 13 -0.50 -2.96 -11.01
C GLN A 13 -1.09 -2.03 -9.95
N VAL A 14 -0.72 -0.76 -10.01
CA VAL A 14 -1.24 0.30 -9.14
C VAL A 14 -1.82 1.37 -10.06
N ASP A 15 -3.08 1.70 -9.84
CA ASP A 15 -3.81 2.77 -10.50
C ASP A 15 -4.70 3.49 -9.48
N GLU A 16 -5.41 4.51 -9.92
CA GLU A 16 -6.26 5.34 -9.08
C GLU A 16 -7.63 4.71 -8.78
N ASP A 17 -7.93 3.53 -9.32
CA ASP A 17 -9.21 2.84 -9.10
C ASP A 17 -9.21 2.22 -7.69
N GLY A 18 -9.76 2.99 -6.75
CA GLY A 18 -9.86 2.60 -5.35
C GLY A 18 -11.17 1.88 -4.99
N THR A 19 -11.26 1.42 -3.75
CA THR A 19 -12.52 1.00 -3.14
C THR A 19 -13.54 2.13 -3.24
N ASP A 20 -14.75 1.77 -3.69
CA ASP A 20 -15.92 2.65 -3.89
C ASP A 20 -15.97 3.80 -2.89
N SER A 21 -16.04 5.04 -3.40
CA SER A 21 -15.92 6.29 -2.62
C SER A 21 -16.90 6.39 -1.45
N GLU A 22 -17.98 5.62 -1.48
CA GLU A 22 -18.96 5.49 -0.39
C GLU A 22 -18.37 4.91 0.91
N ALA A 23 -17.40 3.99 0.82
CA ALA A 23 -16.77 3.40 2.02
C ALA A 23 -15.83 4.38 2.74
N ALA A 24 -15.25 5.35 2.01
CA ALA A 24 -14.39 6.38 2.59
C ALA A 24 -15.18 7.44 3.38
N ARG A 25 -16.41 7.77 2.94
CA ARG A 25 -17.30 8.75 3.60
C ARG A 25 -17.87 8.27 4.94
N ALA A 26 -18.02 6.96 5.12
CA ALA A 26 -18.61 6.40 6.35
C ALA A 26 -17.71 6.58 7.60
N ASN A 27 -16.43 6.93 7.42
CA ASN A 27 -15.46 7.13 8.50
C ASN A 27 -15.19 8.61 8.84
N GLU A 28 -16.00 9.56 8.33
CA GLU A 28 -15.92 10.96 8.73
C GLU A 28 -16.48 11.12 10.16
N VAL A 29 -15.61 10.93 11.16
CA VAL A 29 -15.89 11.31 12.55
C VAL A 29 -16.00 12.83 12.61
N PRO A 30 -17.04 13.43 13.25
CA PRO A 30 -17.09 14.87 13.46
C PRO A 30 -15.95 15.28 14.43
N GLU A 31 -14.97 16.00 13.91
CA GLU A 31 -13.83 16.54 14.68
C GLU A 31 -14.33 17.38 15.87
N PRO A 32 -13.97 17.05 17.13
CA PRO A 32 -14.12 18.02 18.22
C PRO A 32 -13.12 19.16 17.97
N ALA A 33 -13.57 20.39 18.20
CA ALA A 33 -12.79 21.62 18.09
C ALA A 33 -11.65 21.68 19.14
N PHE A 34 -10.61 20.87 18.95
CA PHE A 34 -9.32 20.97 19.64
C PHE A 34 -8.22 20.66 18.64
N SER A 35 -7.79 21.72 17.98
CA SER A 35 -6.65 21.79 17.07
C SER A 35 -5.35 21.38 17.75
N ILE A 36 -5.01 20.10 17.66
CA ILE A 36 -3.64 19.59 17.63
C ILE A 36 -3.57 18.54 16.49
N ALA A 37 -4.02 18.93 15.30
CA ALA A 37 -3.65 18.20 14.09
C ALA A 37 -2.35 18.85 13.60
N GLY A 38 -1.22 18.17 13.76
CA GLY A 38 0.02 18.61 13.12
C GLY A 38 -0.20 18.75 11.61
N ASP A 39 0.57 19.63 10.96
CA ASP A 39 0.50 19.79 9.52
C ASP A 39 0.59 18.41 8.84
N PRO A 40 -0.21 18.16 7.78
CA PRO A 40 -0.16 16.90 7.06
C PRO A 40 1.27 16.64 6.59
N MET A 41 1.77 15.43 6.81
CA MET A 41 3.09 15.05 6.28
C MET A 41 2.99 14.87 4.77
N ASP A 42 3.84 15.61 4.05
CA ASP A 42 4.02 15.39 2.62
C ASP A 42 4.70 14.04 2.38
N PHE A 43 4.03 13.17 1.63
CA PHE A 43 4.58 11.90 1.15
C PHE A 43 4.69 11.92 -0.37
N CYS A 44 5.87 12.34 -0.86
CA CYS A 44 6.18 12.40 -2.28
C CYS A 44 7.07 11.22 -2.68
N VAL A 45 6.62 10.42 -3.64
CA VAL A 45 7.31 9.21 -4.11
C VAL A 45 7.86 9.42 -5.52
N ASP A 46 8.70 10.44 -5.68
CA ASP A 46 9.34 10.86 -6.94
C ASP A 46 10.73 10.21 -7.19
N HIS A 47 11.07 9.20 -6.41
CA HIS A 47 12.35 8.49 -6.44
C HIS A 47 12.16 7.00 -6.13
N PRO A 48 13.17 6.13 -6.36
CA PRO A 48 13.03 4.70 -6.12
C PRO A 48 12.57 4.36 -4.71
N PHE A 49 11.57 3.48 -4.59
CA PHE A 49 10.96 3.09 -3.33
C PHE A 49 10.73 1.58 -3.25
N MET A 50 10.51 1.08 -2.03
CA MET A 50 10.09 -0.30 -1.77
C MET A 50 8.61 -0.33 -1.41
N PHE A 51 7.95 -1.43 -1.74
CA PHE A 51 6.57 -1.68 -1.34
C PHE A 51 6.43 -3.10 -0.79
N LEU A 52 5.44 -3.29 0.07
CA LEU A 52 5.00 -4.60 0.51
C LEU A 52 3.48 -4.66 0.52
N ILE A 53 2.93 -5.82 0.17
CA ILE A 53 1.51 -6.13 0.35
C ILE A 53 1.45 -7.19 1.43
N LYS A 54 0.76 -6.89 2.53
CA LYS A 54 0.72 -7.72 3.74
C LYS A 54 -0.71 -8.03 4.12
N MET A 55 -0.95 -9.28 4.51
CA MET A 55 -2.15 -9.67 5.24
C MET A 55 -1.95 -9.38 6.73
N ASN A 56 -2.67 -8.39 7.24
CA ASN A 56 -2.45 -7.89 8.60
C ASN A 56 -2.84 -8.90 9.69
N ASP A 57 -3.96 -9.59 9.54
CA ASP A 57 -4.47 -10.52 10.56
C ASP A 57 -3.51 -11.67 10.89
N LEU A 58 -2.76 -12.12 9.88
CA LEU A 58 -1.81 -13.23 10.01
C LEU A 58 -0.35 -12.76 10.05
N ASP A 59 -0.11 -11.46 9.94
CA ASP A 59 1.24 -10.87 9.87
C ASP A 59 2.10 -11.42 8.70
N VAL A 60 1.47 -11.74 7.55
CA VAL A 60 2.15 -12.39 6.41
C VAL A 60 2.38 -11.42 5.25
N ILE A 61 3.60 -11.40 4.71
CA ILE A 61 3.96 -10.67 3.50
C ILE A 61 3.58 -11.51 2.26
N LEU A 62 2.72 -10.96 1.41
CA LEU A 62 2.27 -11.58 0.16
C LEU A 62 3.16 -11.17 -1.02
N PHE A 63 3.53 -9.88 -1.05
CA PHE A 63 4.43 -9.32 -2.07
C PHE A 63 5.44 -8.39 -1.41
N LEU A 64 6.67 -8.41 -1.91
CA LEU A 64 7.74 -7.48 -1.57
C LEU A 64 8.46 -7.11 -2.86
N GLY A 65 8.62 -5.82 -3.11
CA GLY A 65 9.25 -5.34 -4.34
C GLY A 65 9.82 -3.94 -4.23
N SER A 66 10.48 -3.52 -5.31
CA SER A 66 11.00 -2.16 -5.46
C SER A 66 10.58 -1.58 -6.80
N VAL A 67 10.10 -0.34 -6.79
CA VAL A 67 9.88 0.45 -8.00
C VAL A 67 11.10 1.34 -8.18
N ARG A 68 11.85 1.11 -9.26
CA ARG A 68 13.04 1.90 -9.61
C ARG A 68 12.83 2.80 -10.81
N LYS A 69 11.84 2.44 -11.63
CA LYS A 69 11.37 3.16 -12.82
C LYS A 69 9.86 2.91 -12.89
N PRO A 70 9.04 3.90 -12.54
CA PRO A 70 7.58 3.77 -12.58
C PRO A 70 7.08 3.62 -14.02
#